data_AF-A0A1G1XUZ3-F1
#
_entry.id   AF-A0A1G1XUZ3-F1
#
_cell.length_a   1.000
_cell.length_b   1.000
_cell.length_c   1.000
_cell.angle_alpha   90.00
_cell.angle_beta   90.00
_cell.angle_gamma   90.00
#
_symmetry.space_group_name_H-M   'P 1'
#
loop_
_entity.id
_entity.type
_entity.pdbx_description
1 polymer ?
#
loop_
_entity_poly.entity_id
_entity_poly.type
_entity_poly.pdbx_seq_one_letter_code
_entity_poly.pdbx_strand_id
1 'polypeptide(L)'
;MDVAIRKQIDSNLHILPPETKKAFIFLSEQLWLGEGGWYLAGGTALAVQAGHRQSVDLDFFSTEKEFNNQELLGRFLTNNDWTTAVNKKNTIYGELFEAGVSFKNYKNRPILRRDFLPARC
;
A
#
# COMPACT_ATOMS: atom_id res chain seq x y z
N MET A 1 -9.40 7.07 12.53
CA MET A 1 -8.19 6.24 12.68
C MET A 1 -7.64 6.46 14.08
N ASP A 2 -7.68 5.42 14.93
CA ASP A 2 -7.32 5.50 16.35
C ASP A 2 -5.85 5.90 16.58
N VAL A 3 -5.63 6.83 17.52
CA VAL A 3 -4.30 7.33 17.91
C VAL A 3 -3.37 6.21 18.39
N ALA A 4 -3.94 5.15 18.98
CA ALA A 4 -3.20 3.97 19.41
C ALA A 4 -2.61 3.16 18.24
N ILE A 5 -3.34 3.07 17.12
CA ILE A 5 -2.88 2.37 15.91
C ILE A 5 -1.70 3.12 15.28
N ARG A 6 -1.76 4.46 15.24
CA ARG A 6 -0.65 5.29 14.73
C ARG A 6 0.62 5.10 15.57
N LYS A 7 0.50 5.14 16.90
CA LYS A 7 1.65 4.98 17.81
C LYS A 7 2.31 3.60 17.69
N GLN A 8 1.51 2.55 17.45
CA GLN A 8 2.03 1.19 17.24
C GLN A 8 2.68 1.03 15.86
N ILE A 9 2.10 1.61 14.81
CA ILE A 9 2.71 1.67 13.47
C ILE A 9 4.05 2.40 13.51
N ASP A 10 4.11 3.57 14.16
CA ASP A 10 5.33 4.36 14.33
C ASP A 10 6.42 3.58 15.09
N SER A 11 6.02 2.79 16.08
CA SER A 11 6.95 1.95 16.85
C SER A 11 7.52 0.82 16.01
N ASN A 12 6.78 0.28 15.02
CA ASN A 12 7.21 -0.83 14.17
C ASN A 12 7.86 -0.39 12.86
N LEU A 13 7.83 0.92 12.55
CA LEU A 13 8.46 1.51 11.36
C LEU A 13 10.00 1.35 11.34
N HIS A 14 10.63 1.05 12.48
CA HIS A 14 12.07 0.74 12.55
C HIS A 14 12.44 -0.60 11.87
N ILE A 15 11.45 -1.45 11.61
CA ILE A 15 11.63 -2.80 11.04
C ILE A 15 11.69 -2.75 9.51
N LEU A 16 11.25 -1.63 8.92
CA LEU A 16 11.30 -1.40 7.49
C LEU A 16 12.71 -0.93 7.07
N PRO A 17 13.19 -1.35 5.89
CA PRO A 17 14.36 -0.73 5.28
C PRO A 17 14.19 0.80 5.20
N PRO A 18 15.27 1.58 5.31
CA PRO A 18 15.20 3.04 5.22
C PRO A 18 14.57 3.54 3.91
N GLU A 19 14.77 2.80 2.82
CA GLU A 19 14.18 3.01 1.49
C GLU A 19 12.64 2.86 1.54
N THR A 20 12.16 1.72 2.01
CA THR A 20 10.72 1.43 2.16
C THR A 20 10.05 2.41 3.14
N LYS A 21 10.75 2.80 4.20
CA LYS A 21 10.26 3.81 5.16
C LYS A 21 10.08 5.17 4.48
N LYS A 22 11.05 5.62 3.68
CA LYS A 22 10.94 6.87 2.91
C LYS A 22 9.76 6.81 1.93
N ALA A 23 9.65 5.72 1.18
CA ALA A 23 8.53 5.50 0.26
C ALA A 23 7.18 5.50 0.98
N PHE A 24 7.07 4.84 2.13
CA PHE A 24 5.86 4.80 2.93
C PHE A 24 5.48 6.19 3.45
N ILE A 25 6.43 6.94 4.01
CA ILE A 25 6.18 8.31 4.51
C ILE A 25 5.71 9.21 3.36
N PHE A 26 6.44 9.20 2.24
CA PHE A 26 6.08 9.99 1.06
C PHE A 26 4.66 9.67 0.56
N LEU A 27 4.30 8.39 0.49
CA LEU A 27 2.97 7.96 0.07
C LEU A 27 1.89 8.28 1.11
N SER A 28 2.22 8.26 2.40
CA SER A 28 1.28 8.63 3.47
C SER A 28 0.94 10.13 3.48
N GLU A 29 1.81 10.98 2.95
CA GLU A 29 1.59 12.42 2.80
C GLU A 29 0.70 12.75 1.59
N GLN A 30 0.45 11.78 0.71
CA GLN A 30 -0.38 11.99 -0.48
C GLN A 30 -1.87 11.96 -0.12
N LEU A 31 -2.52 13.13 -0.16
CA LEU A 31 -3.96 13.27 0.11
C LEU A 31 -4.82 12.34 -0.76
N TRP A 32 -4.42 12.15 -2.03
CA TRP A 32 -5.14 11.34 -2.98
C TRP A 32 -5.13 9.84 -2.66
N LEU A 33 -4.16 9.36 -1.87
CA LEU A 33 -4.15 7.99 -1.36
C LEU A 33 -5.21 7.81 -0.26
N GLY A 34 -5.30 8.77 0.65
CA GLY A 34 -6.28 8.78 1.74
C GLY A 34 -7.72 8.97 1.26
N GLU A 35 -7.93 9.86 0.30
CA GLU A 35 -9.27 10.17 -0.25
C GLU A 35 -9.69 9.19 -1.34
N GLY A 36 -8.73 8.62 -2.09
CA GLY A 36 -8.98 7.72 -3.23
C GLY A 36 -9.29 6.27 -2.87
N GLY A 37 -9.55 5.96 -1.59
CA GLY A 37 -9.88 4.60 -1.14
C GLY A 37 -8.75 3.60 -1.33
N TRP A 38 -7.49 4.05 -1.24
CA TRP A 38 -6.33 3.18 -1.29
C TRP A 38 -5.97 2.67 0.09
N TYR A 39 -5.68 1.39 0.21
CA TYR A 39 -5.16 0.80 1.44
C TYR A 39 -3.94 -0.06 1.14
N LEU A 40 -2.96 0.01 2.04
CA LEU A 40 -1.80 -0.86 2.01
C LEU A 40 -2.24 -2.25 2.48
N ALA A 41 -2.05 -3.27 1.65
CA ALA A 41 -2.24 -4.65 2.03
C ALA A 41 -0.95 -5.46 1.76
N GLY A 42 -0.96 -6.74 2.13
CA GLY A 42 0.17 -7.63 1.88
C GLY A 42 1.16 -7.74 3.05
N GLY A 43 2.35 -8.25 2.73
CA GLY A 43 3.38 -8.61 3.72
C GLY A 43 3.88 -7.42 4.52
N THR A 44 3.90 -6.22 3.92
CA THR A 44 4.36 -5.00 4.59
C THR A 44 3.35 -4.47 5.59
N ALA A 45 2.05 -4.53 5.29
CA ALA A 45 1.01 -4.22 6.27
C ALA A 45 1.07 -5.18 7.48
N LEU A 46 1.27 -6.47 7.22
CA LEU A 46 1.41 -7.48 8.27
C LEU A 46 2.73 -7.31 9.05
N ALA A 47 3.82 -6.94 8.38
CA ALA A 47 5.11 -6.66 9.00
C ALA A 47 5.05 -5.44 9.91
N VAL A 48 4.41 -4.36 9.48
CA VAL A 48 4.19 -3.16 10.29
C VAL A 48 3.27 -3.46 11.47
N GLN A 49 2.29 -4.36 11.32
CA GLN A 49 1.36 -4.71 12.40
C GLN A 49 1.96 -5.71 13.41
N ALA A 50 2.72 -6.72 12.94
CA ALA A 50 3.23 -7.83 13.75
C ALA A 50 4.71 -7.70 14.14
N GLY A 51 5.49 -6.86 13.46
CA GLY A 51 6.89 -6.59 13.77
C GLY A 51 7.86 -7.76 13.57
N HIS A 52 7.50 -8.78 12.78
CA HIS A 52 8.25 -10.04 12.71
C HIS A 52 9.10 -10.22 11.45
N ARG A 53 8.95 -9.39 10.41
CA ARG A 53 9.65 -9.57 9.13
C ARG A 53 9.99 -8.24 8.48
N GLN A 54 11.18 -8.13 7.91
CA GLN A 54 11.54 -7.06 6.99
C GLN A 54 10.85 -7.32 5.64
N SER A 55 9.91 -6.46 5.29
CA SER A 55 9.18 -6.51 4.02
C SER A 55 9.51 -5.25 3.23
N VAL A 56 9.88 -5.43 1.96
CA VAL A 56 10.43 -4.36 1.12
C VAL A 56 9.40 -3.82 0.13
N ASP A 57 8.31 -4.57 -0.10
CA ASP A 57 7.31 -4.28 -1.14
C ASP A 57 6.04 -3.63 -0.58
N LEU A 58 5.65 -2.48 -1.10
CA LEU A 58 4.40 -1.78 -0.76
C LEU A 58 3.29 -2.14 -1.76
N ASP A 59 2.36 -3.01 -1.37
CA ASP A 59 1.18 -3.32 -2.19
C ASP A 59 -0.03 -2.45 -1.80
N PHE A 60 -0.36 -1.48 -2.63
CA PHE A 60 -1.56 -0.67 -2.51
C PHE A 60 -2.72 -1.25 -3.31
N PHE A 61 -3.86 -1.35 -2.65
CA PHE A 61 -5.11 -1.81 -3.25
C PHE A 61 -6.14 -0.69 -3.23
N SER A 62 -6.76 -0.45 -4.38
CA SER A 62 -7.92 0.46 -4.46
C SER A 62 -9.21 -0.31 -4.15
N THR A 63 -10.10 0.31 -3.39
CA THR A 63 -11.49 -0.15 -3.22
C THR A 63 -12.35 0.07 -4.47
N GLU A 64 -11.89 0.89 -5.41
CA GLU A 64 -12.62 1.14 -6.64
C GLU A 64 -12.51 -0.03 -7.63
N LYS A 65 -13.58 -0.23 -8.42
CA LYS A 65 -13.63 -1.31 -9.42
C LYS A 65 -12.63 -1.09 -10.54
N GLU A 66 -12.41 0.15 -10.94
CA GLU A 66 -11.46 0.55 -11.99
C GLU A 66 -10.83 1.88 -11.59
N PHE A 67 -9.54 2.05 -11.88
CA PHE A 67 -8.86 3.33 -11.70
C PHE A 67 -8.11 3.69 -12.97
N ASN A 68 -7.96 4.99 -13.22
CA ASN A 68 -7.24 5.45 -14.41
C ASN A 68 -5.73 5.39 -14.15
N ASN A 69 -5.07 4.43 -14.80
CA ASN A 69 -3.62 4.28 -14.72
C ASN A 69 -2.85 5.53 -15.14
N GLN A 70 -3.32 6.25 -16.17
CA GLN A 70 -2.64 7.45 -16.65
C GLN A 70 -2.74 8.58 -15.64
N GLU A 71 -3.90 8.71 -14.98
CA GLU A 71 -4.08 9.70 -13.91
C GLU A 71 -3.18 9.38 -12.72
N LEU A 72 -3.09 8.10 -12.34
CA LEU A 72 -2.23 7.67 -11.24
C LEU A 72 -0.75 7.91 -11.55
N LEU A 73 -0.27 7.52 -12.74
CA LEU A 73 1.10 7.81 -13.18
C LEU A 73 1.36 9.31 -13.32
N GLY A 74 0.36 10.08 -13.73
CA GLY A 74 0.42 11.53 -13.80
C GLY A 74 0.83 12.18 -12.48
N ARG A 75 0.43 11.59 -11.34
CA ARG A 75 0.79 12.05 -9.99
C ARG A 75 2.25 11.77 -9.63
N PHE A 76 2.90 10.83 -10.32
CA PHE A 76 4.31 10.49 -10.14
C PHE A 76 5.22 11.14 -11.19
N LEU A 77 4.69 11.83 -12.21
CA LEU A 77 5.51 12.49 -13.24
C LEU A 77 6.43 13.58 -12.66
N THR A 78 6.04 14.21 -11.56
CA THR A 78 6.83 15.21 -10.86
C THR A 78 7.82 14.60 -9.86
N ASN A 79 7.78 13.28 -9.66
CA ASN A 79 8.63 12.57 -8.73
C ASN A 79 9.73 11.83 -9.49
N ASN A 80 10.95 12.38 -9.45
CA ASN A 80 12.12 11.79 -10.12
C ASN A 80 12.55 10.44 -9.52
N ASP A 81 12.10 10.12 -8.29
CA ASP A 81 12.42 8.86 -7.62
C ASP A 81 11.46 7.73 -7.98
N TRP A 82 10.43 8.00 -8.81
CA TRP A 82 9.49 6.99 -9.30
C TRP A 82 9.94 6.39 -10.64
N THR A 83 10.08 5.07 -10.67
CA THR A 83 10.32 4.31 -11.90
C THR A 83 9.16 3.36 -12.16
N THR A 84 8.53 3.45 -13.34
CA THR A 84 7.45 2.52 -13.70
C THR A 84 8.03 1.28 -14.36
N ALA A 85 7.85 0.11 -13.74
CA ALA A 85 8.29 -1.17 -14.29
C ALA A 85 7.24 -1.78 -15.22
N VAL A 86 5.96 -1.77 -14.81
CA VAL A 86 4.86 -2.37 -15.56
C VAL A 86 3.61 -1.50 -15.44
N ASN A 87 3.00 -1.17 -16.58
CA ASN A 87 1.71 -0.50 -16.66
C ASN A 87 0.71 -1.39 -17.40
N LYS A 88 -0.26 -1.95 -16.68
CA LYS A 88 -1.37 -2.76 -17.23
C LYS A 88 -2.69 -2.21 -16.73
N LYS A 89 -3.77 -2.34 -17.50
CA LYS A 89 -5.10 -1.83 -17.09
C LYS A 89 -5.45 -2.22 -15.64
N ASN A 90 -5.66 -1.22 -14.77
CA ASN A 90 -5.92 -1.36 -13.32
C ASN A 90 -4.81 -2.03 -12.50
N THR A 91 -3.58 -2.03 -12.99
CA THR A 91 -2.42 -2.63 -12.31
C THR A 91 -1.14 -1.91 -12.71
N ILE A 92 -0.50 -1.26 -11.74
CA ILE A 92 0.78 -0.58 -11.91
C ILE A 92 1.79 -1.23 -10.98
N TYR A 93 2.97 -1.51 -11.51
CA TYR A 93 4.14 -1.86 -10.71
C TYR A 93 5.23 -0.84 -11.02
N GLY A 94 5.88 -0.39 -9.97
CA GLY A 94 7.01 0.51 -10.07
C GLY A 94 7.90 0.41 -8.85
N GLU A 95 8.91 1.24 -8.84
CA GLU A 95 9.83 1.41 -7.73
C GLU A 95 9.80 2.87 -7.32
N LEU A 96 9.77 3.11 -6.01
CA LEU A 96 9.81 4.44 -5.42
C LEU A 96 10.92 4.44 -4.37
N PHE A 97 11.93 5.31 -4.52
CA PHE A 97 13.09 5.32 -3.64
C PHE A 97 13.72 3.93 -3.46
N GLU A 98 13.85 3.15 -4.54
CA GLU A 98 14.35 1.76 -4.53
C GLU A 98 13.46 0.74 -3.79
N ALA A 99 12.30 1.16 -3.28
CA ALA A 99 11.30 0.24 -2.72
C ALA A 99 10.30 -0.17 -3.81
N GLY A 100 9.99 -1.47 -3.89
CA GLY A 100 8.97 -1.98 -4.79
C GLY A 100 7.59 -1.47 -4.39
N VAL A 101 6.85 -0.85 -5.30
CA VAL A 101 5.50 -0.35 -5.08
C VAL A 101 4.57 -0.90 -6.14
N SER A 102 3.43 -1.44 -5.73
CA SER A 102 2.40 -1.90 -6.65
C SER A 102 1.04 -1.31 -6.32
N PHE A 103 0.32 -0.89 -7.36
CA PHE A 103 -1.05 -0.39 -7.28
C PHE A 103 -1.95 -1.33 -8.05
N LYS A 104 -2.91 -1.95 -7.36
CA LYS A 104 -3.81 -2.96 -7.93
C LYS A 104 -5.25 -2.63 -7.55
N ASN A 105 -6.20 -2.97 -8.42
CA ASN A 105 -7.62 -2.89 -8.06
C ASN A 105 -8.10 -4.21 -7.46
N TYR A 106 -9.23 -4.14 -6.76
CA TYR A 106 -9.84 -5.29 -6.11
C TYR A 106 -10.66 -6.19 -7.06
N LYS A 107 -10.41 -6.16 -8.37
CA LYS A 107 -11.26 -6.91 -9.32
C LYS A 107 -11.03 -8.43 -9.13
N ASN A 108 -12.07 -9.13 -8.65
CA ASN A 108 -12.17 -10.59 -8.50
C ASN A 108 -11.30 -11.28 -7.43
N ARG A 109 -10.82 -10.60 -6.38
CA ARG A 109 -10.32 -11.32 -5.19
C ARG A 109 -11.52 -11.61 -4.28
N PRO A 110 -11.83 -12.87 -3.93
CA PRO A 110 -12.79 -13.13 -2.88
C PRO A 110 -12.23 -12.50 -1.62
N ILE A 111 -12.93 -11.48 -1.10
CA ILE A 111 -12.73 -11.05 0.26
C ILE A 111 -12.96 -12.34 1.05
N LEU A 112 -11.97 -12.78 1.81
CA LEU A 112 -12.30 -13.58 2.98
C LEU A 112 -13.04 -12.59 3.87
N ARG A 113 -14.34 -12.41 3.59
CA ARG A 113 -15.24 -11.66 4.43
C ARG A 113 -15.05 -12.23 5.82
N ARG A 114 -15.10 -11.36 6.81
CA ARG A 114 -15.07 -11.69 8.24
C ARG A 114 -16.27 -12.56 8.69
N ASP A 115 -16.96 -13.23 7.76
CA ASP A 115 -18.05 -14.16 7.97
C ASP A 115 -17.52 -15.62 8.06
N PHE A 116 -16.20 -15.83 7.97
CA PHE A 116 -15.52 -17.12 8.18
C PHE A 116 -15.05 -17.36 9.63
N LEU A 117 -15.68 -16.70 10.61
CA LEU A 117 -15.62 -17.19 11.99
C LEU A 117 -16.90 -17.99 12.23
N PRO A 118 -16.82 -19.29 12.61
CA PRO A 118 -18.01 -20.02 12.99
C PRO A 118 -18.69 -19.22 14.11
N ALA A 119 -20.00 -19.02 13.97
CA ALA A 119 -20.83 -18.59 15.08
C ALA A 119 -20.49 -19.49 16.26
N ARG A 120 -19.87 -18.90 17.29
CA ARG A 120 -19.75 -19.58 18.58
C ARG A 120 -21.18 -19.85 19.02
N CYS A 121 -21.51 -21.14 19.13
CA CYS A 121 -22.64 -21.62 19.91
C CYS A 121 -22.52 -21.15 21.36
#